data_AF-A0A453JQW5-F1
#
_entry.id   AF-A0A453JQW5-F1
#
_cell.length_a   1.000
_cell.length_b   1.000
_cell.length_c   1.000
_cell.angle_alpha   90.00
_cell.angle_beta   90.00
_cell.angle_gamma   90.00
#
_symmetry.space_group_name_H-M   'P 1'
#
loop_
_entity.id
_entity.type
_entity.pdbx_description
1 polymer ?
#
loop_
_entity_poly.entity_id
_entity_poly.type
_entity_poly.pdbx_seq_one_letter_code
_entity_poly.pdbx_strand_id
1 'polypeptide(L)'
;MTVTLEDIAMTSGLPIEGRALTGKVKSERWRQRVAGLVGVEPPPWIHETKKDPRPSGVFFSWLQEHFYECPESASPTVVERYARANLWNLLTQVVFPDGTGDTASWMFLDPL
;
A
#
# COMPACT_ATOMS: atom_id res chain seq x y z
N MET A 1 -23.33 -17.35 3.66
CA MET A 1 -22.75 -16.60 4.79
C MET A 1 -22.07 -15.39 4.19
N THR A 2 -22.45 -14.19 4.61
CA THR A 2 -21.89 -12.93 4.11
C THR A 2 -21.32 -12.18 5.31
N VAL A 3 -20.06 -11.77 5.23
CA VAL A 3 -19.43 -10.94 6.26
C VAL A 3 -20.01 -9.53 6.15
N THR A 4 -20.48 -8.98 7.27
CA THR A 4 -21.03 -7.62 7.35
C THR A 4 -19.96 -6.61 7.79
N LEU A 5 -20.25 -5.32 7.67
CA LEU A 5 -19.36 -4.28 8.23
C LEU A 5 -19.24 -4.37 9.75
N GLU A 6 -20.31 -4.82 10.44
CA GLU A 6 -20.29 -5.04 11.89
C GLU A 6 -19.33 -6.16 12.29
N ASP A 7 -19.27 -7.24 11.50
CA ASP A 7 -18.31 -8.34 11.71
C ASP A 7 -16.86 -7.87 11.52
N ILE A 8 -16.61 -6.99 10.54
CA ILE A 8 -15.29 -6.38 10.31
C ILE A 8 -14.93 -5.44 11.45
N ALA A 9 -15.88 -4.65 11.95
CA ALA A 9 -15.69 -3.77 13.11
C ALA A 9 -15.27 -4.56 14.34
N MET A 10 -15.97 -5.66 14.60
CA MET A 10 -15.68 -6.56 15.72
C MET A 10 -14.30 -7.19 15.59
N THR A 11 -13.92 -7.63 14.39
CA THR A 11 -12.65 -8.31 14.15
C THR A 11 -11.46 -7.35 14.21
N SER A 12 -11.59 -6.15 13.65
CA SER A 12 -10.52 -5.16 13.57
C SER A 12 -10.44 -4.23 14.78
N GLY A 13 -11.51 -4.11 15.56
CA GLY A 13 -11.65 -3.09 16.61
C GLY A 13 -11.77 -1.66 16.07
N LEU A 14 -11.90 -1.48 14.76
CA LEU A 14 -12.01 -0.17 14.11
C LEU A 14 -13.48 0.24 13.93
N PRO A 15 -13.81 1.53 14.12
CA PRO A 15 -15.17 2.01 13.90
C PRO A 15 -15.56 1.93 12.42
N ILE A 16 -16.82 1.59 12.16
CA ILE A 16 -17.42 1.60 10.81
C ILE A 16 -17.78 3.01 10.34
N GLU A 17 -17.94 3.94 11.29
CA GLU A 17 -18.23 5.34 11.00
C GLU A 17 -16.91 6.10 10.77
N GLY A 18 -16.74 6.65 9.57
CA GLY A 18 -15.53 7.39 9.25
C GLY A 18 -15.29 7.59 7.76
N ARG A 19 -14.14 8.16 7.43
CA ARG A 19 -13.67 8.24 6.04
C ARG A 19 -13.19 6.87 5.59
N ALA A 20 -13.42 6.54 4.33
CA ALA A 20 -12.91 5.31 3.74
C ALA A 20 -11.38 5.27 3.84
N LEU A 21 -10.85 4.16 4.37
CA LEU A 21 -9.41 3.86 4.40
C LEU A 21 -8.85 3.52 3.01
N THR A 22 -9.71 3.38 2.02
CA THR A 22 -9.35 2.99 0.66
C THR A 22 -9.65 4.11 -0.33
N GLY A 23 -8.77 4.25 -1.33
CA GLY A 23 -8.85 5.23 -2.40
C GLY A 23 -9.44 4.66 -3.69
N LYS A 24 -9.37 5.44 -4.77
CA LYS A 24 -9.91 5.05 -6.07
C LYS A 24 -9.00 3.99 -6.72
N VAL A 25 -9.54 2.79 -6.91
CA VAL A 25 -8.86 1.68 -7.59
C VAL A 25 -8.87 1.87 -9.11
N LYS A 26 -8.14 2.88 -9.59
CA LYS A 26 -7.86 3.08 -11.03
C LYS A 26 -6.52 2.42 -11.39
N SER A 27 -6.51 1.48 -12.33
CA SER A 27 -5.26 0.83 -12.77
C SER A 27 -4.39 1.72 -13.67
N GLU A 28 -4.96 2.76 -14.28
CA GLU A 28 -4.19 3.67 -15.13
C GLU A 28 -3.17 4.47 -14.31
N ARG A 29 -1.91 4.46 -14.73
CA ARG A 29 -0.84 5.25 -14.12
C ARG A 29 -0.67 5.05 -12.60
N TRP A 30 -0.96 3.85 -12.09
CA TRP A 30 -0.84 3.56 -10.66
C TRP A 30 0.61 3.72 -10.16
N ARG A 31 1.61 3.34 -10.98
CA ARG A 31 3.04 3.53 -10.66
C ARG A 31 3.41 4.99 -10.47
N GLN A 32 2.97 5.87 -11.37
CA GLN A 32 3.22 7.31 -11.24
C GLN A 32 2.53 7.90 -10.01
N ARG A 33 1.39 7.34 -9.59
CA ARG A 33 0.74 7.74 -8.34
C ARG A 33 1.54 7.31 -7.12
N VAL A 34 2.02 6.06 -7.09
CA VAL A 34 2.95 5.61 -6.04
C VAL A 34 4.17 6.54 -6.01
N ALA A 35 4.78 6.84 -7.16
CA ALA A 35 5.90 7.77 -7.26
C ALA A 35 5.58 9.17 -6.73
N GLY A 36 4.39 9.71 -7.02
CA GLY A 36 3.97 11.01 -6.52
C GLY A 36 3.79 11.05 -5.00
N LEU A 37 3.38 9.93 -4.40
CA LEU A 37 3.06 9.85 -2.97
C LEU A 37 4.24 9.45 -2.10
N VAL A 38 5.05 8.47 -2.52
CA VAL A 38 6.21 7.98 -1.75
C VAL A 38 7.55 8.43 -2.33
N GLY A 39 7.56 9.08 -3.49
CA GLY A 39 8.76 9.67 -4.10
C GLY A 39 9.57 8.72 -4.98
N VAL A 40 9.23 7.44 -5.06
CA VAL A 40 9.93 6.43 -5.87
C VAL A 40 8.93 5.67 -6.74
N GLU A 41 9.21 5.57 -8.04
CA GLU A 41 8.38 4.79 -8.96
C GLU A 41 8.77 3.31 -8.90
N PRO A 42 7.80 2.39 -8.64
CA PRO A 42 8.07 0.96 -8.72
C PRO A 42 8.45 0.54 -10.14
N PRO A 43 9.36 -0.44 -10.30
CA PRO A 43 9.71 -0.93 -11.63
C PRO A 43 8.53 -1.67 -12.27
N PRO A 44 8.49 -1.78 -13.62
CA PRO A 44 7.58 -2.70 -14.27
C PRO A 44 8.02 -4.13 -13.97
N TRP A 45 7.24 -4.89 -13.20
CA TRP A 45 7.54 -6.30 -12.96
C TRP A 45 7.15 -7.10 -14.19
N ILE A 46 8.07 -7.21 -15.16
CA ILE A 46 7.83 -7.98 -16.38
C ILE A 46 8.28 -9.42 -16.09
N HIS A 47 7.38 -10.39 -16.24
CA HIS A 47 7.76 -11.80 -16.27
C HIS A 47 7.93 -12.22 -17.74
N GLU A 48 8.87 -13.12 -18.04
CA GLU A 48 9.22 -13.55 -19.41
C GLU A 48 8.02 -13.96 -20.30
N THR A 49 6.91 -14.35 -19.66
CA THR A 49 5.73 -14.91 -20.31
C THR A 49 4.44 -14.12 -20.08
N LYS A 50 4.43 -13.10 -19.21
CA LYS A 50 3.21 -12.32 -18.91
C LYS A 50 3.51 -10.85 -18.60
N LYS A 51 2.58 -9.98 -19.01
CA LYS A 51 2.47 -8.61 -18.47
C LYS A 51 2.36 -8.67 -16.94
N ASP A 52 2.82 -7.59 -16.31
CA ASP A 52 2.79 -7.29 -14.88
C ASP A 52 1.97 -8.29 -14.04
N PRO A 53 2.62 -9.22 -13.30
CA PRO A 53 1.93 -10.29 -12.59
C PRO A 53 1.00 -9.76 -11.48
N ARG A 54 1.09 -8.48 -11.11
CA ARG A 54 0.41 -7.88 -9.97
C ARG A 54 -0.11 -6.47 -10.30
N PRO A 55 -1.21 -6.32 -11.06
CA PRO A 55 -1.72 -5.01 -11.45
C PRO A 55 -2.25 -4.16 -10.27
N SER A 56 -2.47 -4.78 -9.11
CA SER A 56 -3.16 -4.17 -7.96
C SER A 56 -2.25 -3.76 -6.80
N GLY A 57 -0.93 -3.98 -6.87
CA GLY A 57 -0.06 -3.73 -5.73
C GLY A 57 1.44 -3.72 -6.03
N VAL A 58 2.22 -3.34 -5.03
CA VAL A 58 3.69 -3.33 -5.02
C VAL A 58 4.21 -4.47 -4.17
N PHE A 59 5.29 -5.13 -4.58
CA PHE A 59 5.89 -6.18 -3.75
C PHE A 59 6.38 -5.64 -2.39
N PHE A 60 6.14 -6.39 -1.32
CA PHE A 60 6.68 -6.04 0.00
C PHE A 60 8.20 -5.99 0.01
N SER A 61 8.87 -6.84 -0.78
CA SER A 61 10.33 -6.81 -0.94
C SER A 61 10.82 -5.47 -1.48
N TRP A 62 10.11 -4.88 -2.45
CA TRP A 62 10.43 -3.56 -2.98
C TRP A 62 10.19 -2.46 -1.95
N LEU A 63 9.09 -2.53 -1.19
CA LEU A 63 8.81 -1.57 -0.11
C LEU A 63 9.89 -1.60 0.96
N GLN A 64 10.32 -2.79 1.37
CA GLN A 64 11.43 -2.95 2.30
C GLN A 64 12.72 -2.39 1.71
N GLU A 65 13.09 -2.75 0.48
CA GLU A 65 14.31 -2.25 -0.15
C GLU A 65 14.39 -0.70 -0.19
N HIS A 66 13.26 -0.02 -0.41
CA HIS A 66 13.24 1.43 -0.59
C HIS A 66 12.91 2.21 0.68
N PHE A 67 12.18 1.62 1.63
CA PHE A 67 11.63 2.31 2.80
C PHE A 67 11.93 1.63 4.14
N TYR A 68 12.89 0.71 4.20
CA TYR A 68 13.27 0.01 5.44
C TYR A 68 13.69 0.97 6.55
N GLU A 69 14.58 1.93 6.26
CA GLU A 69 15.11 2.86 7.24
C GLU A 69 15.15 4.28 6.67
N CYS A 70 14.59 5.24 7.42
CA CYS A 70 14.62 6.64 7.05
C CYS A 70 16.00 7.24 7.39
N PRO A 71 16.66 7.96 6.48
CA PRO A 71 17.95 8.59 6.77
C PRO A 71 17.88 9.56 7.96
N GLU A 72 18.88 9.55 8.84
CA GLU A 72 18.90 10.43 10.04
C GLU A 72 18.85 11.94 9.71
N SER A 73 19.37 12.32 8.55
CA SER A 73 19.39 13.71 8.06
C SER A 73 18.29 14.01 7.02
N ALA A 74 17.23 13.20 7.01
CA ALA A 74 16.10 13.36 6.09
C ALA A 74 15.38 14.71 6.28
N SER A 75 15.02 15.34 5.17
CA SER A 75 14.14 16.51 5.20
C SER A 75 12.72 16.11 5.65
N PRO A 76 11.91 17.04 6.18
CA PRO A 76 10.54 16.74 6.60
C PRO A 76 9.70 16.04 5.52
N THR A 77 9.87 16.41 4.24
CA THR A 77 9.19 15.78 3.11
C THR A 77 9.63 14.34 2.88
N VAL A 78 10.92 14.02 3.12
CA VAL A 78 11.41 12.64 3.05
C VAL A 78 10.83 11.83 4.21
N VAL A 79 10.85 12.38 5.43
CA VAL A 79 10.24 11.73 6.60
C VAL A 79 8.76 11.42 6.37
N GLU A 80 7.99 12.36 5.80
CA GLU A 80 6.58 12.16 5.46
C GLU A 80 6.38 11.00 4.48
N ARG A 81 7.22 10.90 3.44
CA ARG A 81 7.17 9.79 2.47
C ARG A 81 7.47 8.44 3.10
N TYR A 82 8.48 8.39 3.98
CA TYR A 82 8.80 7.17 4.73
C TYR A 82 7.69 6.79 5.71
N ALA A 83 7.12 7.76 6.41
CA ALA A 83 5.98 7.52 7.30
C ALA A 83 4.77 6.97 6.54
N ARG A 84 4.46 7.56 5.37
CA ARG A 84 3.41 7.09 4.47
C ARG A 84 3.67 5.66 3.98
N ALA A 85 4.89 5.35 3.53
CA ALA A 85 5.27 4.01 3.10
C ALA A 85 5.19 2.97 4.24
N ASN A 86 5.58 3.37 5.46
CA ASN A 86 5.48 2.52 6.65
C ASN A 86 4.01 2.23 7.01
N LEU A 87 3.16 3.26 7.07
CA LEU A 87 1.72 3.10 7.29
C LEU A 87 1.07 2.22 6.21
N TRP A 88 1.46 2.43 4.95
CA TRP A 88 1.00 1.60 3.85
C TRP A 88 1.37 0.13 4.06
N ASN A 89 2.63 -0.16 4.40
CA ASN A 89 3.08 -1.51 4.71
C ASN A 89 2.27 -2.13 5.86
N LEU A 90 2.08 -1.41 6.96
CA LEU A 90 1.28 -1.86 8.11
C LEU A 90 -0.16 -2.22 7.71
N LEU A 91 -0.82 -1.35 6.95
CA LEU A 91 -2.20 -1.60 6.50
C LEU A 91 -2.30 -2.86 5.64
N THR A 92 -1.34 -3.07 4.73
CA THR A 92 -1.42 -4.19 3.78
C THR A 92 -0.82 -5.50 4.27
N GLN A 93 0.13 -5.47 5.21
CA GLN A 93 0.82 -6.67 5.68
C GLN A 93 0.28 -7.16 7.03
N VAL A 94 -0.23 -6.26 7.87
CA VAL A 94 -0.64 -6.57 9.26
C VAL A 94 -2.14 -6.46 9.43
N VAL A 95 -2.74 -5.33 9.04
CA VAL A 95 -4.16 -5.05 9.32
C VAL A 95 -5.09 -5.72 8.31
N PHE A 96 -4.76 -5.64 7.03
CA PHE A 96 -5.54 -6.18 5.92
C PHE A 96 -4.67 -7.03 4.98
N PRO A 97 -4.05 -8.12 5.48
CA PRO A 97 -3.28 -9.02 4.63
C PRO A 97 -4.16 -9.62 3.54
N ASP A 98 -3.62 -9.66 2.32
CA ASP A 98 -4.27 -10.38 1.22
C ASP A 98 -3.88 -11.86 1.23
N GLY A 99 -4.63 -12.68 0.49
CA GLY A 99 -4.37 -14.12 0.41
C GLY A 99 -3.07 -14.50 -0.32
N THR A 100 -2.33 -13.53 -0.85
CA THR A 100 -1.10 -13.76 -1.60
C THR A 100 0.16 -13.47 -0.77
N GLY A 101 0.05 -12.58 0.21
CA GLY A 101 1.06 -12.37 1.26
C GLY A 101 2.35 -11.69 0.81
N ASP A 102 2.46 -11.27 -0.46
CA ASP A 102 3.68 -10.71 -1.04
C ASP A 102 3.48 -9.32 -1.64
N THR A 103 2.24 -8.80 -1.71
CA THR A 103 1.94 -7.49 -2.29
C THR A 103 1.20 -6.52 -1.37
N ALA A 104 1.68 -5.28 -1.33
CA ALA A 104 0.99 -4.12 -0.79
C ALA A 104 0.05 -3.52 -1.83
N SER A 105 -1.26 -3.62 -1.62
CA SER A 105 -2.25 -3.01 -2.50
C SER A 105 -2.18 -1.48 -2.46
N TRP A 106 -2.02 -0.83 -3.61
CA TRP A 106 -1.96 0.64 -3.71
C TRP A 106 -3.31 1.32 -3.42
N MET A 107 -4.39 0.56 -3.23
CA MET A 107 -5.70 1.07 -2.81
C MET A 107 -5.66 1.81 -1.46
N PHE A 108 -4.71 1.47 -0.59
CA PHE A 108 -4.56 2.09 0.73
C PHE A 108 -3.64 3.33 0.70
N LEU A 109 -3.00 3.63 -0.42
CA LEU A 109 -1.95 4.65 -0.47
C LEU A 109 -2.47 6.07 -0.70
N ASP A 110 -3.50 6.22 -1.54
CA ASP A 110 -4.12 7.51 -1.87
C ASP A 110 -4.72 8.23 -0.64
N PRO A 111 -5.38 7.53 0.33
CA PRO A 111 -5.98 8.19 1.50
C PRO A 111 -5.00 8.56 2.63
N LEU A 112 -3.79 8.00 2.63
CA LEU A 112 -2.72 8.34 3.58
C LEU A 112 -2.15 9.73 3.29
#